data_AF-A0A098G3J5-F1
#
_entry.id   AF-A0A098G3J5-F1
#
_cell.length_a   1.000
_cell.length_b   1.000
_cell.length_c   1.000
_cell.angle_alpha   90.00
_cell.angle_beta   90.00
_cell.angle_gamma   90.00
#
_symmetry.space_group_name_H-M   'P 1'
#
loop_
_entity.id
_entity.type
_entity.pdbx_description
1 polymer ?
#
loop_
_entity_poly.entity_id
_entity_poly.type
_entity_poly.pdbx_seq_one_letter_code
_entity_poly.pdbx_strand_id
1 'polypeptide(L)'
;MSSSSDDVQAPFKLFGDIRSQANDSNLKEIQKKGDEQKALLIKQITDKITADQNLFFSMLMRLLGEKQQQDTLRAELEREAQKCGFSNLQQAINVVRNPDGQSPLQQAFQQQDFGLAQRLIDYGAIPGPIERAAFDVALDSKAAKDFGFTPQYAKEDALHPVKDYGLVLGIEMTSKDGTYSQFGHIGPTYQLMTDSVNKYAMSGFPADKGFQEIADAYKFSNKAAGFSYSTATRDPQAGQEIADRIKQGKTTTIPISFEGHAMGLSVVPDGPNSKSGYLVFTNRGLGKKPGEEGTQIYRVDDLSKIDAKFINSAMNGHSNGASHRDIMGQIRDVTGGKPPVHTIQQKDQKYDNCSIANTRSNIHGILVCQKAKEKGVPVDKLGQDDLDSVKKDFKKFTKDMRTDKVKQLTEALKNNPQDADLNNLAKEYLKKPSKVSNDVRESLEKALSSNAQSSQQVQEQRPMTLSKM
;
A
#
# COMPACT_ATOMS: atom_id res chain seq x y z
N MET A 1 5.99 28.38 85.11
CA MET A 1 5.77 26.92 85.21
C MET A 1 5.28 26.41 83.86
N SER A 2 6.01 25.42 83.35
CA SER A 2 5.82 24.71 82.09
C SER A 2 4.65 23.71 82.11
N SER A 3 3.96 23.53 80.99
CA SER A 3 3.49 22.23 80.46
C SER A 3 2.86 22.51 79.08
N SER A 4 3.55 22.27 77.98
CA SER A 4 3.59 21.01 77.21
C SER A 4 2.22 20.62 76.62
N SER A 5 1.99 20.93 75.34
CA SER A 5 0.92 20.28 74.56
C SER A 5 1.19 20.10 73.06
N ASP A 6 2.36 20.51 72.53
CA ASP A 6 2.59 20.50 71.07
C ASP A 6 3.27 19.23 70.54
N ASP A 7 3.72 18.32 71.41
CA ASP A 7 4.45 17.11 70.99
C ASP A 7 3.60 15.85 70.76
N VAL A 8 2.27 15.92 70.91
CA VAL A 8 1.39 14.75 70.70
C VAL A 8 0.72 14.73 69.31
N GLN A 9 0.75 15.84 68.56
CA GLN A 9 0.06 15.90 67.25
C GLN A 9 0.95 15.55 66.03
N ALA A 10 2.27 15.65 66.13
CA ALA A 10 3.18 15.38 65.02
C ALA A 10 3.21 13.89 64.56
N PRO A 11 3.26 12.87 65.45
CA PRO A 11 3.28 11.49 65.00
C PRO A 11 1.94 11.03 64.42
N PHE A 12 0.81 11.49 64.97
CA PHE A 12 -0.52 11.10 64.47
C PHE A 12 -0.84 11.65 63.07
N LYS A 13 -0.32 12.83 62.72
CA LYS A 13 -0.45 13.40 61.36
C LYS A 13 0.39 12.60 60.34
N LEU A 14 1.61 12.23 60.71
CA LEU A 14 2.51 11.43 59.87
C LEU A 14 1.96 10.01 59.61
N PHE A 15 1.37 9.35 60.61
CA PHE A 15 0.73 8.04 60.44
C PHE A 15 -0.58 8.11 59.63
N GLY A 16 -1.31 9.22 59.70
CA GLY A 16 -2.50 9.48 58.88
C GLY A 16 -2.16 9.67 57.40
N ASP A 17 -1.09 10.42 57.10
CA ASP A 17 -0.64 10.69 55.73
C ASP A 17 0.01 9.46 55.07
N ILE A 18 0.74 8.63 55.83
CA ILE A 18 1.27 7.35 55.34
C ILE A 18 0.15 6.34 55.05
N ARG A 19 -0.90 6.28 55.91
CA ARG A 19 -2.07 5.42 55.65
C ARG A 19 -2.92 5.90 54.47
N SER A 20 -3.06 7.21 54.27
CA SER A 20 -3.80 7.75 53.13
C SER A 20 -3.08 7.49 51.80
N GLN A 21 -1.76 7.70 51.75
CA GLN A 21 -0.94 7.42 50.56
C GLN A 21 -0.85 5.92 50.24
N ALA A 22 -0.77 5.05 51.26
CA ALA A 22 -0.77 3.60 51.07
C ALA A 22 -2.13 3.08 50.57
N ASN A 23 -3.24 3.61 51.09
CA ASN A 23 -4.58 3.27 50.61
C ASN A 23 -4.84 3.75 49.17
N ASP A 24 -4.37 4.94 48.82
CA ASP A 24 -4.52 5.51 47.49
C ASP A 24 -3.66 4.77 46.44
N SER A 25 -2.48 4.29 46.86
CA SER A 25 -1.61 3.45 46.03
C SER A 25 -2.19 2.05 45.82
N ASN A 26 -2.76 1.43 46.87
CA ASN A 26 -3.44 0.14 46.76
C ASN A 26 -4.70 0.21 45.89
N LEU A 27 -5.49 1.29 45.99
CA LEU A 27 -6.65 1.52 45.12
C LEU A 27 -6.25 1.68 43.65
N LYS A 28 -5.19 2.43 43.36
CA LYS A 28 -4.62 2.56 42.00
C LYS A 28 -4.11 1.22 41.46
N GLU A 29 -3.51 0.38 42.30
CA GLU A 29 -3.04 -0.95 41.89
C GLU A 29 -4.20 -1.92 41.61
N ILE A 30 -5.25 -1.90 42.42
CA ILE A 30 -6.47 -2.69 42.20
C ILE A 30 -7.17 -2.24 40.91
N GLN A 31 -7.28 -0.94 40.68
CA GLN A 31 -7.89 -0.38 39.46
C GLN A 31 -7.08 -0.76 38.21
N LYS A 32 -5.75 -0.64 38.28
CA LYS A 32 -4.85 -1.08 37.21
C LYS A 32 -4.99 -2.57 36.90
N LYS A 33 -5.04 -3.44 37.92
CA LYS A 33 -5.27 -4.89 37.72
C LYS A 33 -6.64 -5.18 37.12
N GLY A 34 -7.67 -4.44 37.52
CA GLY A 34 -9.01 -4.53 36.93
C GLY A 34 -9.04 -4.12 35.46
N ASP A 35 -8.35 -3.03 35.11
CA ASP A 35 -8.23 -2.57 33.72
C ASP A 35 -7.42 -3.55 32.87
N GLU A 36 -6.34 -4.12 33.40
CA GLU A 36 -5.53 -5.16 32.74
C GLU A 36 -6.34 -6.44 32.48
N GLN A 37 -7.14 -6.90 33.46
CA GLN A 37 -8.02 -8.06 33.28
C GLN A 37 -9.12 -7.79 32.26
N LYS A 38 -9.72 -6.59 32.28
CA LYS A 38 -10.72 -6.19 31.28
C LYS A 38 -10.11 -6.11 29.89
N ALA A 39 -8.91 -5.57 29.75
CA ALA A 39 -8.18 -5.53 28.48
C ALA A 39 -7.86 -6.93 27.97
N LEU A 40 -7.46 -7.85 28.85
CA LEU A 40 -7.20 -9.25 28.50
C LEU A 40 -8.46 -9.96 28.00
N LEU A 41 -9.60 -9.77 28.69
CA LEU A 41 -10.87 -10.36 28.28
C LEU A 41 -11.37 -9.79 26.96
N ILE A 42 -11.29 -8.47 26.75
CA ILE A 42 -11.61 -7.82 25.48
C ILE A 42 -10.74 -8.41 24.37
N LYS A 43 -9.44 -8.58 24.62
CA LYS A 43 -8.50 -9.18 23.67
C LYS A 43 -8.91 -10.62 23.34
N GLN A 44 -9.17 -11.47 24.33
CA GLN A 44 -9.59 -12.87 24.09
C GLN A 44 -10.89 -12.96 23.28
N ILE A 45 -11.87 -12.10 23.58
CA ILE A 45 -13.13 -12.03 22.82
C ILE A 45 -12.86 -11.59 21.38
N THR A 46 -12.00 -10.59 21.19
CA THR A 46 -11.63 -10.06 19.87
C THR A 46 -10.89 -11.13 19.05
N ASP A 47 -9.90 -11.78 19.65
CA ASP A 47 -9.11 -12.84 19.04
C ASP A 47 -10.01 -14.02 18.61
N LYS A 48 -10.99 -14.39 19.44
CA LYS A 48 -11.98 -15.41 19.10
C LYS A 48 -12.86 -14.98 17.92
N ILE A 49 -13.41 -13.76 17.94
CA ILE A 49 -14.22 -13.23 16.84
C ILE A 49 -13.42 -13.23 15.54
N THR A 50 -12.16 -12.80 15.59
CA THR A 50 -11.27 -12.81 14.42
C THR A 50 -11.02 -14.24 13.91
N ALA A 51 -10.79 -15.21 14.80
CA ALA A 51 -10.62 -16.61 14.42
C ALA A 51 -11.87 -17.20 13.76
N ASP A 52 -13.05 -16.95 14.35
CA ASP A 52 -14.34 -17.43 13.82
C ASP A 52 -14.66 -16.79 12.46
N GLN A 53 -14.33 -15.50 12.27
CA GLN A 53 -14.45 -14.80 11.00
C GLN A 53 -13.51 -15.37 9.93
N ASN A 54 -12.25 -15.62 10.28
CA ASN A 54 -11.27 -16.21 9.35
C ASN A 54 -11.67 -17.63 8.92
N LEU A 55 -12.22 -18.41 9.85
CA LEU A 55 -12.75 -19.74 9.57
C LEU A 55 -13.95 -19.65 8.61
N PHE A 56 -14.91 -18.78 8.91
CA PHE A 56 -16.07 -18.56 8.04
C PHE A 56 -15.65 -18.11 6.65
N PHE A 57 -14.71 -17.16 6.55
CA PHE A 57 -14.18 -16.69 5.28
C PHE A 57 -13.60 -17.85 4.45
N SER A 58 -12.75 -18.67 5.07
CA SER A 58 -12.10 -19.80 4.40
C SER A 58 -13.12 -20.84 3.93
N MET A 59 -14.14 -21.11 4.76
CA MET A 59 -15.23 -22.01 4.42
C MET A 59 -16.11 -21.47 3.30
N LEU A 60 -16.48 -20.18 3.36
CA LEU A 60 -17.25 -19.49 2.32
C LEU A 60 -16.55 -19.62 0.96
N MET A 61 -15.26 -19.28 0.89
CA MET A 61 -14.50 -19.35 -0.36
C MET A 61 -14.37 -20.79 -0.88
N ARG A 62 -14.17 -21.78 0.02
CA ARG A 62 -14.13 -23.20 -0.36
C ARG A 62 -15.47 -23.69 -0.91
N LEU A 63 -16.56 -23.47 -0.17
CA LEU A 63 -17.89 -23.94 -0.52
C LEU A 63 -18.39 -23.29 -1.81
N LEU A 64 -18.14 -21.98 -1.99
CA LEU A 64 -18.43 -21.32 -3.25
C LEU A 64 -17.51 -21.81 -4.38
N GLY A 65 -16.30 -22.31 -4.10
CA GLY A 65 -15.44 -22.94 -5.11
C GLY A 65 -15.97 -24.29 -5.62
N GLU A 66 -16.81 -24.98 -4.86
CA GLU A 66 -17.33 -26.30 -5.21
C GLU A 66 -18.52 -26.23 -6.17
N LYS A 67 -18.62 -27.18 -7.11
CA LYS A 67 -19.77 -27.32 -8.01
C LYS A 67 -20.91 -28.07 -7.31
N GLN A 68 -21.48 -27.47 -6.27
CA GLN A 68 -22.68 -27.99 -5.60
C GLN A 68 -23.97 -27.39 -6.18
N GLN A 69 -25.11 -28.05 -5.93
CA GLN A 69 -26.42 -27.46 -6.24
C GLN A 69 -26.64 -26.20 -5.40
N GLN A 70 -27.09 -25.10 -6.03
CA GLN A 70 -27.18 -23.78 -5.42
C GLN A 70 -28.00 -23.76 -4.12
N ASP A 71 -29.13 -24.48 -4.07
CA ASP A 71 -30.00 -24.47 -2.88
C ASP A 71 -29.36 -25.16 -1.66
N THR A 72 -28.62 -26.25 -1.89
CA THR A 72 -27.92 -26.97 -0.82
C THR A 72 -26.77 -26.11 -0.28
N LEU A 73 -26.02 -25.49 -1.19
CA LEU A 73 -24.93 -24.59 -0.87
C LEU A 73 -25.39 -23.38 -0.07
N ARG A 74 -26.52 -22.76 -0.45
CA ARG A 74 -27.08 -21.62 0.28
C ARG A 74 -27.45 -21.97 1.72
N ALA A 75 -28.14 -23.09 1.92
CA ALA A 75 -28.57 -23.54 3.24
C ALA A 75 -27.37 -23.89 4.15
N GLU A 76 -26.30 -24.45 3.58
CA GLU A 76 -25.06 -24.71 4.31
C GLU A 76 -24.38 -23.39 4.71
N LEU A 77 -24.23 -22.44 3.77
CA LEU A 77 -23.62 -21.13 4.05
C LEU A 77 -24.40 -20.32 5.09
N GLU A 78 -25.74 -20.33 5.04
CA GLU A 78 -26.59 -19.67 6.05
C GLU A 78 -26.40 -20.28 7.44
N ARG A 79 -26.31 -21.62 7.53
CA ARG A 79 -26.07 -22.32 8.79
C ARG A 79 -24.70 -21.97 9.37
N GLU A 80 -23.65 -21.92 8.54
CA GLU A 80 -22.30 -21.59 8.99
C GLU A 80 -22.18 -20.12 9.39
N ALA A 81 -22.85 -19.20 8.67
CA ALA A 81 -22.92 -17.80 9.06
C ALA A 81 -23.53 -17.62 10.46
N GLN A 82 -24.62 -18.34 10.75
CA GLN A 82 -25.27 -18.32 12.06
C GLN A 82 -24.38 -18.89 13.17
N LYS A 83 -23.64 -19.97 12.91
CA LYS A 83 -22.67 -20.54 13.87
C LYS A 83 -21.56 -19.55 14.23
N CYS A 84 -21.15 -18.71 13.29
CA CYS A 84 -20.16 -17.66 13.51
C CYS A 84 -20.77 -16.36 14.07
N GLY A 85 -22.05 -16.37 14.47
CA GLY A 85 -22.70 -15.26 15.16
C GLY A 85 -23.28 -14.17 14.24
N PHE A 86 -23.40 -14.42 12.93
CA PHE A 86 -24.08 -13.51 12.02
C PHE A 86 -25.59 -13.77 11.99
N SER A 87 -26.38 -12.71 11.79
CA SER A 87 -27.84 -12.83 11.73
C SER A 87 -28.33 -13.53 10.45
N ASN A 88 -27.60 -13.38 9.35
CA ASN A 88 -27.88 -14.01 8.06
C ASN A 88 -26.62 -14.02 7.16
N LEU A 89 -26.69 -14.78 6.07
CA LEU A 89 -25.58 -14.92 5.12
C LEU A 89 -25.19 -13.59 4.46
N GLN A 90 -26.17 -12.75 4.10
CA GLN A 90 -25.90 -11.46 3.48
C GLN A 90 -25.07 -10.55 4.39
N GLN A 91 -25.41 -10.46 5.67
CA GLN A 91 -24.61 -9.73 6.65
C GLN A 91 -23.20 -10.33 6.74
N ALA A 92 -23.09 -11.66 6.82
CA ALA A 92 -21.81 -12.34 6.96
C ALA A 92 -20.86 -12.03 5.79
N ILE A 93 -21.33 -12.18 4.54
CA ILE A 93 -20.52 -11.94 3.32
C ILE A 93 -20.01 -10.50 3.24
N ASN A 94 -20.80 -9.51 3.69
CA ASN A 94 -20.42 -8.10 3.62
C ASN A 94 -19.52 -7.64 4.78
N VAL A 95 -19.51 -8.35 5.92
CA VAL A 95 -18.75 -7.98 7.12
C VAL A 95 -17.45 -8.76 7.27
N VAL A 96 -17.44 -10.05 6.89
CA VAL A 96 -16.26 -10.90 7.07
C VAL A 96 -15.08 -10.36 6.28
N ARG A 97 -13.88 -10.50 6.84
CA ARG A 97 -12.60 -10.18 6.19
C ARG A 97 -11.63 -11.34 6.35
N ASN A 98 -10.76 -11.54 5.37
CA ASN A 98 -9.63 -12.46 5.50
C ASN A 98 -8.52 -11.84 6.40
N PRO A 99 -7.45 -12.59 6.75
CA PRO A 99 -6.35 -12.07 7.56
C PRO A 99 -5.66 -10.82 6.98
N ASP A 100 -5.75 -10.62 5.66
CA ASP A 100 -5.21 -9.47 4.96
C ASP A 100 -6.20 -8.28 4.93
N GLY A 101 -7.37 -8.41 5.54
CA GLY A 101 -8.37 -7.35 5.67
C GLY A 101 -9.33 -7.22 4.49
N GLN A 102 -9.41 -8.23 3.61
CA GLN A 102 -10.15 -8.17 2.35
C GLN A 102 -11.53 -8.79 2.48
N SER A 103 -12.53 -8.19 1.82
CA SER A 103 -13.85 -8.83 1.70
C SER A 103 -13.79 -10.00 0.71
N PRO A 104 -14.74 -10.96 0.77
CA PRO A 104 -14.81 -12.05 -0.19
C PRO A 104 -14.91 -11.54 -1.65
N LEU A 105 -15.70 -10.49 -1.86
CA LEU A 105 -15.91 -9.91 -3.19
C LEU A 105 -14.66 -9.18 -3.69
N GLN A 106 -13.95 -8.46 -2.82
CA GLN A 106 -12.66 -7.86 -3.15
C GLN A 106 -11.65 -8.94 -3.59
N GLN A 107 -11.54 -10.03 -2.82
CA GLN A 107 -10.63 -11.12 -3.15
C GLN A 107 -10.97 -11.78 -4.49
N ALA A 108 -12.26 -12.04 -4.75
CA ALA A 108 -12.70 -12.62 -6.02
C ALA A 108 -12.32 -11.74 -7.22
N PHE A 109 -12.48 -10.42 -7.12
CA PHE A 109 -12.06 -9.50 -8.18
C PHE A 109 -10.55 -9.47 -8.37
N GLN A 110 -9.76 -9.41 -7.30
CA GLN A 110 -8.29 -9.44 -7.41
C GLN A 110 -7.80 -10.74 -8.05
N GLN A 111 -8.38 -11.88 -7.67
CA GLN A 111 -8.10 -13.18 -8.28
C GLN A 111 -8.68 -13.35 -9.69
N GLN A 112 -9.39 -12.33 -10.20
CA GLN A 112 -10.04 -12.34 -11.52
C GLN A 112 -11.05 -13.49 -11.68
N ASP A 113 -11.59 -14.01 -10.59
CA ASP A 113 -12.61 -15.05 -10.60
C ASP A 113 -14.00 -14.40 -10.65
N PHE A 114 -14.38 -13.97 -11.86
CA PHE A 114 -15.66 -13.33 -12.11
C PHE A 114 -16.87 -14.26 -11.89
N GLY A 115 -16.67 -15.58 -12.00
CA GLY A 115 -17.72 -16.55 -11.69
C GLY A 115 -17.98 -16.66 -10.19
N LEU A 116 -16.93 -16.62 -9.37
CA LEU A 116 -17.06 -16.50 -7.91
C LEU A 116 -17.64 -15.14 -7.51
N ALA A 117 -17.18 -14.04 -8.11
CA ALA A 117 -17.70 -12.71 -7.84
C ALA A 117 -19.21 -12.62 -8.14
N GLN A 118 -19.67 -13.17 -9.27
CA GLN A 118 -21.09 -13.23 -9.61
C GLN A 118 -21.88 -14.01 -8.56
N ARG A 119 -21.40 -15.19 -8.14
CA ARG A 119 -22.05 -15.98 -7.09
C ARG A 119 -22.12 -15.22 -5.76
N LEU A 120 -21.05 -14.53 -5.36
CA LEU A 120 -21.05 -13.70 -4.16
C LEU A 120 -22.12 -12.61 -4.23
N ILE A 121 -22.28 -11.96 -5.39
CA ILE A 121 -23.35 -10.97 -5.62
C ILE A 121 -24.74 -11.62 -5.55
N ASP A 122 -24.92 -12.80 -6.15
CA ASP A 122 -26.17 -13.56 -6.09
C ASP A 122 -26.56 -13.94 -4.65
N TYR A 123 -25.56 -14.15 -3.78
CA TYR A 123 -25.74 -14.38 -2.33
C TYR A 123 -25.80 -13.09 -1.48
N GLY A 124 -25.84 -11.92 -2.11
CA GLY A 124 -26.08 -10.62 -1.47
C GLY A 124 -24.83 -9.82 -1.11
N ALA A 125 -23.66 -10.14 -1.66
CA ALA A 125 -22.49 -9.26 -1.58
C ALA A 125 -22.79 -7.90 -2.24
N ILE A 126 -22.47 -6.80 -1.55
CA ILE A 126 -22.71 -5.45 -2.01
C ILE A 126 -21.36 -4.83 -2.38
N PRO A 127 -21.13 -4.43 -3.65
CA PRO A 127 -19.88 -3.80 -4.06
C PRO A 127 -19.78 -2.38 -3.50
N GLY A 128 -18.96 -2.21 -2.46
CA GLY A 128 -18.54 -0.93 -1.91
C GLY A 128 -17.42 -0.27 -2.74
N PRO A 129 -16.87 0.86 -2.28
CA PRO A 129 -15.82 1.58 -3.01
C PRO A 129 -14.55 0.75 -3.26
N ILE A 130 -14.17 -0.08 -2.29
CA ILE A 130 -12.97 -0.94 -2.38
C ILE A 130 -13.20 -2.04 -3.42
N GLU A 131 -14.34 -2.76 -3.34
CA GLU A 131 -14.68 -3.82 -4.28
C GLU A 131 -14.80 -3.28 -5.71
N ARG A 132 -15.37 -2.08 -5.88
CA ARG A 132 -15.46 -1.42 -7.19
C ARG A 132 -14.09 -1.07 -7.75
N ALA A 133 -13.15 -0.62 -6.91
CA ALA A 133 -11.79 -0.32 -7.34
C ALA A 133 -10.99 -1.59 -7.67
N ALA A 134 -11.20 -2.68 -6.93
CA ALA A 134 -10.63 -3.98 -7.27
C ALA A 134 -11.20 -4.52 -8.60
N PHE A 135 -12.51 -4.37 -8.82
CA PHE A 135 -13.18 -4.72 -10.08
C PHE A 135 -12.64 -3.92 -11.25
N ASP A 136 -12.49 -2.59 -11.10
CA ASP A 136 -11.92 -1.68 -12.11
C ASP A 136 -10.53 -2.15 -12.57
N VAL A 137 -9.66 -2.51 -11.63
CA VAL A 137 -8.35 -3.11 -11.95
C VAL A 137 -8.53 -4.45 -12.68
N ALA A 138 -9.38 -5.34 -12.16
CA ALA A 138 -9.60 -6.67 -12.72
C ALA A 138 -10.17 -6.68 -14.15
N LEU A 139 -10.89 -5.62 -14.56
CA LEU A 139 -11.41 -5.47 -15.92
C LEU A 139 -10.30 -5.43 -16.97
N ASP A 140 -9.08 -5.03 -16.60
CA ASP A 140 -7.90 -5.07 -17.47
C ASP A 140 -7.20 -6.45 -17.44
N SER A 141 -7.99 -7.51 -17.64
CA SER A 141 -7.50 -8.88 -17.67
C SER A 141 -8.11 -9.69 -18.80
N LYS A 142 -7.43 -10.78 -19.18
CA LYS A 142 -7.96 -11.76 -20.11
C LYS A 142 -9.22 -12.42 -19.54
N ALA A 143 -9.23 -12.76 -18.25
CA ALA A 143 -10.37 -13.37 -17.58
C ALA A 143 -11.64 -12.49 -17.68
N ALA A 144 -11.50 -11.17 -17.61
CA ALA A 144 -12.64 -10.26 -17.78
C ALA A 144 -13.23 -10.35 -19.19
N LYS A 145 -12.37 -10.37 -20.21
CA LYS A 145 -12.76 -10.52 -21.62
C LYS A 145 -13.45 -11.87 -21.86
N ASP A 146 -12.86 -12.94 -21.34
CA ASP A 146 -13.39 -14.30 -21.46
C ASP A 146 -14.74 -14.46 -20.73
N PHE A 147 -14.97 -13.70 -19.64
CA PHE A 147 -16.25 -13.64 -18.94
C PHE A 147 -17.31 -12.80 -19.66
N GLY A 148 -16.93 -12.04 -20.69
CA GLY A 148 -17.84 -11.22 -21.50
C GLY A 148 -17.88 -9.74 -21.13
N PHE A 149 -16.97 -9.24 -20.30
CA PHE A 149 -16.84 -7.80 -20.10
C PHE A 149 -16.18 -7.13 -21.30
N THR A 150 -16.74 -6.00 -21.73
CA THR A 150 -16.12 -5.16 -22.75
C THR A 150 -14.92 -4.43 -22.15
N PRO A 151 -13.73 -4.47 -22.78
CA PRO A 151 -12.60 -3.68 -22.32
C PRO A 151 -12.98 -2.19 -22.27
N GLN A 152 -12.82 -1.57 -21.10
CA GLN A 152 -12.95 -0.13 -20.99
C GLN A 152 -11.61 0.49 -21.40
N TYR A 153 -11.57 1.09 -22.58
CA TYR A 153 -10.47 1.96 -22.96
C TYR A 153 -10.86 3.39 -22.58
N ALA A 154 -10.42 3.88 -21.42
CA ALA A 154 -10.51 5.32 -21.17
C ALA A 154 -9.67 6.06 -22.19
N LYS A 155 -10.11 7.28 -22.51
CA LYS A 155 -9.41 8.16 -23.45
C LYS A 155 -8.08 8.69 -22.91
N GLU A 156 -7.85 8.61 -21.60
CA GLU A 156 -6.64 9.14 -20.94
C GLU A 156 -6.16 8.20 -19.82
N ASP A 157 -4.89 7.78 -19.88
CA ASP A 157 -4.20 7.00 -18.83
C ASP A 157 -3.81 7.87 -17.60
N ALA A 158 -4.66 8.82 -17.20
CA ALA A 158 -4.41 9.73 -16.09
C ALA A 158 -5.01 9.19 -14.77
N LEU A 159 -4.29 9.36 -13.65
CA LEU A 159 -4.86 9.07 -12.34
C LEU A 159 -5.93 10.11 -11.98
N HIS A 160 -7.07 9.64 -11.48
CA HIS A 160 -8.02 10.48 -10.77
C HIS A 160 -7.30 11.24 -9.63
N PRO A 161 -7.59 12.54 -9.37
CA PRO A 161 -6.91 13.32 -8.34
C PRO A 161 -6.84 12.63 -6.98
N VAL A 162 -7.95 12.02 -6.51
CA VAL A 162 -7.94 11.30 -5.21
C VAL A 162 -6.98 10.12 -5.19
N LYS A 163 -6.73 9.45 -6.33
CA LYS A 163 -5.73 8.37 -6.43
C LYS A 163 -4.31 8.94 -6.47
N ASP A 164 -4.06 9.98 -7.25
CA ASP A 164 -2.74 10.64 -7.34
C ASP A 164 -2.22 11.09 -5.96
N TYR A 165 -3.06 11.74 -5.16
CA TYR A 165 -2.71 12.12 -3.78
C TYR A 165 -2.77 10.93 -2.82
N GLY A 166 -3.83 10.13 -2.91
CA GLY A 166 -4.13 9.03 -1.98
C GLY A 166 -3.05 7.96 -1.95
N LEU A 167 -2.55 7.53 -3.12
CA LEU A 167 -1.53 6.49 -3.22
C LEU A 167 -0.18 6.94 -2.63
N VAL A 168 0.21 8.20 -2.86
CA VAL A 168 1.51 8.75 -2.43
C VAL A 168 1.52 9.11 -0.94
N LEU A 169 0.48 9.83 -0.50
CA LEU A 169 0.34 10.30 0.89
C LEU A 169 -0.25 9.22 1.81
N GLY A 170 -0.77 8.12 1.22
CA GLY A 170 -1.41 7.03 1.93
C GLY A 170 -2.71 7.46 2.58
N ILE A 171 -3.55 8.21 1.86
CA ILE A 171 -4.85 8.72 2.32
C ILE A 171 -5.96 7.87 1.73
N GLU A 172 -6.72 7.18 2.57
CA GLU A 172 -7.89 6.40 2.16
C GLU A 172 -9.13 7.28 2.19
N MET A 173 -9.79 7.42 1.05
CA MET A 173 -11.08 8.08 0.94
C MET A 173 -11.78 7.64 -0.35
N THR A 174 -13.06 7.95 -0.43
CA THR A 174 -13.84 7.82 -1.67
C THR A 174 -14.24 9.20 -2.13
N SER A 175 -13.98 9.51 -3.40
CA SER A 175 -14.45 10.74 -4.06
C SER A 175 -15.98 10.79 -4.07
N LYS A 176 -16.53 11.99 -4.27
CA LYS A 176 -17.96 12.19 -4.58
C LYS A 176 -18.47 11.35 -5.75
N ASP A 177 -17.62 11.07 -6.73
CA ASP A 177 -18.00 10.27 -7.91
C ASP A 177 -17.93 8.75 -7.67
N GLY A 178 -17.52 8.33 -6.47
CA GLY A 178 -17.34 6.91 -6.10
C GLY A 178 -15.92 6.38 -6.29
N THR A 179 -14.98 7.17 -6.81
CA THR A 179 -13.59 6.75 -7.01
C THR A 179 -12.88 6.56 -5.67
N TYR A 180 -12.45 5.34 -5.39
CA TYR A 180 -11.62 5.04 -4.23
C TYR A 180 -10.17 5.46 -4.45
N SER A 181 -9.55 6.07 -3.43
CA SER A 181 -8.21 6.66 -3.52
C SER A 181 -7.06 5.66 -3.53
N GLN A 182 -7.32 4.40 -3.22
CA GLN A 182 -6.36 3.29 -3.38
C GLN A 182 -6.68 2.49 -4.65
N PHE A 183 -5.88 1.45 -4.94
CA PHE A 183 -5.91 0.69 -6.19
C PHE A 183 -5.63 1.54 -7.43
N GLY A 184 -4.38 1.57 -7.87
CA GLY A 184 -4.02 2.22 -9.12
C GLY A 184 -3.47 1.20 -10.10
N HIS A 185 -3.90 1.28 -11.36
CA HIS A 185 -3.32 0.52 -12.45
C HIS A 185 -1.82 0.81 -12.61
N ILE A 186 -1.09 -0.15 -13.16
CA ILE A 186 0.38 -0.13 -13.22
C ILE A 186 0.90 1.08 -14.01
N GLY A 187 0.45 1.30 -15.24
CA GLY A 187 0.88 2.38 -16.13
C GLY A 187 0.83 3.76 -15.47
N PRO A 188 -0.36 4.26 -15.07
CA PRO A 188 -0.47 5.57 -14.44
C PRO A 188 0.35 5.71 -13.15
N THR A 189 0.42 4.65 -12.33
CA THR A 189 1.20 4.69 -11.08
C THR A 189 2.71 4.58 -11.30
N TYR A 190 3.13 3.87 -12.34
CA TYR A 190 4.52 3.75 -12.74
C TYR A 190 5.01 5.04 -13.41
N GLN A 191 4.15 5.74 -14.16
CA GLN A 191 4.38 7.10 -14.64
C GLN A 191 4.58 8.06 -13.46
N LEU A 192 3.68 8.05 -12.46
CA LEU A 192 3.83 8.86 -11.25
C LEU A 192 5.19 8.61 -10.56
N MET A 193 5.60 7.35 -10.43
CA MET A 193 6.91 7.00 -9.86
C MET A 193 8.06 7.48 -10.73
N THR A 194 7.95 7.34 -12.06
CA THR A 194 8.94 7.84 -13.02
C THR A 194 9.16 9.34 -12.85
N ASP A 195 8.07 10.11 -12.77
CA ASP A 195 8.13 11.57 -12.59
C ASP A 195 8.72 11.95 -11.24
N SER A 196 8.34 11.24 -10.17
CA SER A 196 8.83 11.48 -8.81
C SER A 196 10.33 11.24 -8.69
N VAL A 197 10.84 10.13 -9.24
CA VAL A 197 12.27 9.80 -9.22
C VAL A 197 13.05 10.78 -10.10
N ASN A 198 12.55 11.08 -11.30
CA ASN A 198 13.18 12.01 -12.22
C ASN A 198 13.31 13.42 -11.60
N LYS A 199 12.24 13.92 -10.97
CA LYS A 199 12.27 15.20 -10.27
C LYS A 199 13.30 15.22 -9.14
N TYR A 200 13.34 14.18 -8.31
CA TYR A 200 14.32 14.08 -7.22
C TYR A 200 15.76 14.01 -7.73
N ALA A 201 16.01 13.25 -8.80
CA ALA A 201 17.32 13.16 -9.43
C ALA A 201 17.83 14.52 -9.97
N MET A 202 16.90 15.41 -10.34
CA MET A 202 17.19 16.75 -10.87
C MET A 202 17.19 17.85 -9.79
N SER A 203 16.67 17.61 -8.59
CA SER A 203 16.46 18.66 -7.58
C SER A 203 17.69 19.03 -6.74
N GLY A 204 18.81 18.32 -6.87
CA GLY A 204 20.05 18.55 -6.11
C GLY A 204 21.18 19.14 -6.96
N PHE A 205 22.03 19.99 -6.35
CA PHE A 205 23.31 20.40 -6.93
C PHE A 205 24.47 20.04 -5.97
N PRO A 206 25.43 19.17 -6.37
CA PRO A 206 25.42 18.41 -7.61
C PRO A 206 24.28 17.38 -7.63
N ALA A 207 23.82 17.02 -8.83
CA ALA A 207 22.80 16.01 -9.00
C ALA A 207 23.30 14.64 -8.47
N ASP A 208 22.42 13.92 -7.80
CA ASP A 208 22.72 12.61 -7.21
C ASP A 208 22.85 11.58 -8.34
N LYS A 209 24.10 11.20 -8.67
CA LYS A 209 24.40 10.25 -9.75
C LYS A 209 23.70 8.91 -9.58
N GLY A 210 23.49 8.45 -8.34
CA GLY A 210 22.78 7.20 -8.07
C GLY A 210 21.32 7.30 -8.50
N PHE A 211 20.64 8.39 -8.12
CA PHE A 211 19.25 8.64 -8.51
C PHE A 211 19.09 8.99 -9.99
N GLN A 212 20.10 9.55 -10.67
CA GLN A 212 20.07 9.75 -12.11
C GLN A 212 20.00 8.41 -12.88
N GLU A 213 20.77 7.41 -12.46
CA GLU A 213 20.71 6.07 -13.06
C GLU A 213 19.32 5.42 -12.82
N ILE A 214 18.76 5.58 -11.62
CA ILE A 214 17.42 5.07 -11.29
C ILE A 214 16.36 5.79 -12.13
N ALA A 215 16.46 7.12 -12.27
CA ALA A 215 15.55 7.90 -13.12
C ALA A 215 15.60 7.45 -14.59
N ASP A 216 16.79 7.20 -15.13
CA ASP A 216 16.95 6.67 -16.49
C ASP A 216 16.33 5.27 -16.63
N ALA A 217 16.49 4.41 -15.63
CA ALA A 217 15.87 3.08 -15.61
C ALA A 217 14.34 3.16 -15.66
N TYR A 218 13.72 3.97 -14.80
CA TYR A 218 12.26 4.16 -14.79
C TYR A 218 11.76 4.73 -16.10
N LYS A 219 12.40 5.79 -16.61
CA LYS A 219 12.01 6.44 -17.87
C LYS A 219 12.10 5.48 -19.05
N PHE A 220 13.18 4.70 -19.12
CA PHE A 220 13.35 3.70 -20.16
C PHE A 220 12.26 2.63 -20.07
N SER A 221 12.10 1.99 -18.92
CA SER A 221 11.17 0.87 -18.76
C SER A 221 9.71 1.29 -18.94
N ASN A 222 9.34 2.48 -18.48
CA ASN A 222 8.00 3.02 -18.67
C ASN A 222 7.68 3.22 -20.18
N LYS A 223 8.63 3.81 -20.92
CA LYS A 223 8.52 3.96 -22.38
C LYS A 223 8.55 2.61 -23.11
N ALA A 224 9.43 1.69 -22.70
CA ALA A 224 9.60 0.40 -23.33
C ALA A 224 8.33 -0.44 -23.21
N ALA A 225 7.75 -0.52 -22.01
CA ALA A 225 6.54 -1.28 -21.76
C ALA A 225 5.29 -0.66 -22.40
N GLY A 226 5.18 0.68 -22.39
CA GLY A 226 4.05 1.39 -22.98
C GLY A 226 2.72 0.91 -22.39
N PHE A 227 2.61 0.87 -21.06
CA PHE A 227 1.39 0.40 -20.41
C PHE A 227 0.19 1.24 -20.82
N SER A 228 -0.92 0.57 -21.11
CA SER A 228 -2.25 1.12 -20.99
C SER A 228 -2.90 0.40 -19.82
N TYR A 229 -3.36 1.16 -18.82
CA TYR A 229 -3.76 0.58 -17.53
C TYR A 229 -2.70 -0.34 -16.92
N SER A 230 -2.97 -1.63 -16.76
CA SER A 230 -2.07 -2.64 -16.19
C SER A 230 -1.53 -3.64 -17.21
N THR A 231 -1.81 -3.42 -18.50
CA THR A 231 -1.33 -4.26 -19.61
C THR A 231 -0.23 -3.55 -20.39
N ALA A 232 0.92 -4.21 -20.60
CA ALA A 232 2.00 -3.70 -21.44
C ALA A 232 1.61 -3.87 -22.92
N THR A 233 1.46 -2.76 -23.65
CA THR A 233 0.90 -2.78 -25.02
C THR A 233 1.94 -3.08 -26.10
N ARG A 234 3.23 -3.02 -25.77
CA ARG A 234 4.34 -3.25 -26.70
C ARG A 234 4.91 -4.67 -26.61
N ASP A 235 4.17 -5.64 -26.06
CA ASP A 235 4.55 -7.06 -26.04
C ASP A 235 4.47 -7.63 -27.49
N PRO A 236 5.52 -8.28 -28.03
CA PRO A 236 6.75 -8.74 -27.34
C PRO A 236 7.97 -7.83 -27.41
N GLN A 237 7.93 -6.73 -28.17
CA GLN A 237 9.08 -5.83 -28.37
C GLN A 237 9.60 -5.23 -27.06
N ALA A 238 8.71 -4.92 -26.11
CA ALA A 238 9.06 -4.40 -24.79
C ALA A 238 10.05 -5.31 -24.05
N GLY A 239 9.77 -6.62 -23.99
CA GLY A 239 10.64 -7.60 -23.35
C GLY A 239 12.02 -7.67 -24.00
N GLN A 240 12.10 -7.56 -25.32
CA GLN A 240 13.38 -7.54 -26.04
C GLN A 240 14.19 -6.28 -25.70
N GLU A 241 13.57 -5.09 -25.75
CA GLU A 241 14.24 -3.81 -25.43
C GLU A 241 14.78 -3.79 -24.00
N ILE A 242 14.00 -4.30 -23.04
CA ILE A 242 14.38 -4.39 -21.63
C ILE A 242 15.49 -5.43 -21.43
N ALA A 243 15.42 -6.60 -22.07
CA ALA A 243 16.47 -7.61 -22.01
C ALA A 243 17.80 -7.07 -22.56
N ASP A 244 17.76 -6.34 -23.67
CA ASP A 244 18.96 -5.80 -24.29
C ASP A 244 19.57 -4.67 -23.44
N ARG A 245 18.76 -3.87 -22.75
CA ARG A 245 19.24 -2.91 -21.77
C ARG A 245 19.99 -3.59 -20.61
N ILE A 246 19.47 -4.71 -20.11
CA ILE A 246 20.13 -5.51 -19.06
C ILE A 246 21.49 -6.03 -19.56
N LYS A 247 21.55 -6.58 -20.79
CA LYS A 247 22.80 -7.06 -21.41
C LYS A 247 23.84 -5.95 -21.61
N GLN A 248 23.39 -4.71 -21.85
CA GLN A 248 24.26 -3.53 -21.90
C GLN A 248 24.84 -3.14 -20.52
N GLY A 249 24.48 -3.85 -19.45
CA GLY A 249 24.96 -3.61 -18.09
C GLY A 249 24.29 -2.44 -17.40
N LYS A 250 23.12 -2.00 -17.87
CA LYS A 250 22.39 -0.86 -17.30
C LYS A 250 21.37 -1.32 -16.27
N THR A 251 21.28 -0.59 -15.16
CA THR A 251 20.18 -0.77 -14.20
C THR A 251 18.85 -0.62 -14.91
N THR A 252 17.95 -1.57 -14.63
CA THR A 252 16.68 -1.72 -15.31
C THR A 252 15.62 -2.05 -14.29
N THR A 253 14.55 -1.28 -14.27
CA THR A 253 13.36 -1.54 -13.45
C THR A 253 12.34 -2.28 -14.30
N ILE A 254 11.58 -3.21 -13.72
CA ILE A 254 10.55 -3.98 -14.42
C ILE A 254 9.29 -3.89 -13.57
N PRO A 255 8.25 -3.16 -14.01
CA PRO A 255 6.96 -3.21 -13.34
C PRO A 255 6.37 -4.60 -13.52
N ILE A 256 6.04 -5.27 -12.42
CA ILE A 256 5.50 -6.64 -12.46
C ILE A 256 4.24 -6.73 -11.61
N SER A 257 3.37 -7.69 -11.93
CA SER A 257 2.09 -7.84 -11.25
C SER A 257 1.58 -9.27 -11.24
N PHE A 258 0.63 -9.55 -10.35
CA PHE A 258 -0.13 -10.80 -10.24
C PHE A 258 -1.49 -10.47 -9.62
N GLU A 259 -2.59 -11.12 -10.04
CA GLU A 259 -3.92 -11.05 -9.37
C GLU A 259 -4.30 -9.66 -8.77
N GLY A 260 -4.11 -8.57 -9.51
CA GLY A 260 -4.51 -7.22 -9.07
C GLY A 260 -3.53 -6.53 -8.10
N HIS A 261 -2.40 -7.17 -7.83
CA HIS A 261 -1.28 -6.65 -7.05
C HIS A 261 -0.07 -6.35 -7.92
N ALA A 262 0.52 -5.18 -7.69
CA ALA A 262 1.77 -4.79 -8.31
C ALA A 262 2.95 -5.01 -7.34
N MET A 263 4.07 -5.50 -7.85
CA MET A 263 5.32 -5.71 -7.12
C MET A 263 6.45 -4.91 -7.77
N GLY A 264 7.55 -4.76 -7.04
CA GLY A 264 8.77 -4.15 -7.59
C GLY A 264 9.72 -5.23 -8.07
N LEU A 265 10.27 -5.06 -9.28
CA LEU A 265 11.38 -5.86 -9.77
C LEU A 265 12.41 -4.94 -10.42
N SER A 266 13.69 -5.19 -10.17
CA SER A 266 14.78 -4.52 -10.87
C SER A 266 15.95 -5.45 -11.06
N VAL A 267 16.75 -5.17 -12.08
CA VAL A 267 18.01 -5.84 -12.36
C VAL A 267 19.12 -4.81 -12.31
N VAL A 268 20.15 -5.10 -11.51
CA VAL A 268 21.35 -4.28 -11.36
C VAL A 268 22.56 -5.11 -11.78
N PRO A 269 23.02 -5.01 -13.03
CA PRO A 269 24.21 -5.72 -13.50
C PRO A 269 25.47 -5.27 -12.77
N ASP A 270 26.46 -6.17 -12.58
CA ASP A 270 27.73 -5.81 -11.92
C ASP A 270 28.52 -4.75 -12.70
N GLY A 271 28.30 -4.68 -14.02
CA GLY A 271 28.90 -3.69 -14.91
C GLY A 271 28.54 -3.94 -16.37
N PRO A 272 29.05 -3.10 -17.29
CA PRO A 272 28.90 -3.28 -18.72
C PRO A 272 29.36 -4.68 -19.17
N ASN A 273 28.55 -5.35 -20.00
CA ASN A 273 28.82 -6.71 -20.51
C ASN A 273 28.99 -7.79 -19.44
N SER A 274 28.64 -7.52 -18.18
CA SER A 274 28.65 -8.54 -17.13
C SER A 274 27.59 -9.60 -17.43
N LYS A 275 27.95 -10.87 -17.24
CA LYS A 275 26.98 -11.98 -17.26
C LYS A 275 26.22 -12.11 -15.96
N SER A 276 26.62 -11.39 -14.92
CA SER A 276 26.06 -11.50 -13.58
C SER A 276 25.62 -10.14 -13.02
N GLY A 277 24.74 -10.19 -12.03
CA GLY A 277 24.22 -9.01 -11.36
C GLY A 277 23.34 -9.37 -10.18
N TYR A 278 22.46 -8.45 -9.82
CA TYR A 278 21.48 -8.64 -8.77
C TYR A 278 20.07 -8.49 -9.32
N LEU A 279 19.17 -9.35 -8.85
CA LEU A 279 17.72 -9.19 -9.01
C LEU A 279 17.16 -8.66 -7.70
N VAL A 280 16.53 -7.48 -7.75
CA VAL A 280 15.92 -6.81 -6.61
C VAL A 280 14.42 -6.98 -6.72
N PHE A 281 13.83 -7.81 -5.86
CA PHE A 281 12.40 -8.09 -5.83
C PHE A 281 11.77 -7.47 -4.58
N THR A 282 10.59 -6.87 -4.71
CA THR A 282 9.90 -6.22 -3.60
C THR A 282 8.43 -6.59 -3.55
N ASN A 283 8.02 -7.20 -2.45
CA ASN A 283 6.62 -7.40 -2.10
C ASN A 283 6.37 -7.02 -0.63
N ARG A 284 5.57 -5.97 -0.41
CA ARG A 284 5.09 -5.52 0.91
C ARG A 284 3.58 -5.73 1.07
N GLY A 285 2.92 -6.30 0.06
CA GLY A 285 1.48 -6.45 -0.10
C GLY A 285 0.97 -7.84 0.27
N LEU A 286 0.09 -8.43 -0.54
CA LEU A 286 -0.45 -9.77 -0.31
C LEU A 286 0.53 -10.89 -0.69
N GLY A 287 0.29 -12.08 -0.15
CA GLY A 287 0.95 -13.33 -0.56
C GLY A 287 2.33 -13.58 0.05
N LYS A 288 2.84 -12.64 0.86
CA LYS A 288 4.09 -12.79 1.60
C LYS A 288 3.94 -13.75 2.78
N LYS A 289 4.99 -14.52 3.08
CA LYS A 289 5.08 -15.27 4.34
C LYS A 289 5.54 -14.34 5.47
N PRO A 290 5.17 -14.61 6.73
CA PRO A 290 5.72 -13.90 7.87
C PRO A 290 7.26 -13.85 7.84
N GLY A 291 7.83 -12.66 7.85
CA GLY A 291 9.29 -12.42 7.81
C GLY A 291 9.90 -12.27 6.40
N GLU A 292 9.13 -12.46 5.33
CA GLU A 292 9.56 -12.27 3.95
C GLU A 292 9.15 -10.90 3.38
N GLU A 293 8.68 -9.98 4.23
CA GLU A 293 8.11 -8.70 3.80
C GLU A 293 9.17 -7.65 3.48
N GLY A 294 9.04 -6.98 2.34
CA GLY A 294 9.96 -5.92 1.93
C GLY A 294 10.69 -6.24 0.64
N THR A 295 12.00 -5.94 0.63
CA THR A 295 12.84 -6.07 -0.56
C THR A 295 13.86 -7.17 -0.37
N GLN A 296 13.85 -8.15 -1.26
CA GLN A 296 14.81 -9.24 -1.34
C GLN A 296 15.79 -8.98 -2.49
N ILE A 297 17.07 -9.17 -2.23
CA ILE A 297 18.14 -9.01 -3.23
C ILE A 297 18.72 -10.39 -3.48
N TYR A 298 18.62 -10.87 -4.72
CA TYR A 298 19.16 -12.15 -5.15
C TYR A 298 20.40 -11.94 -6.00
N ARG A 299 21.39 -12.81 -5.83
CA ARG A 299 22.50 -12.90 -6.77
C ARG A 299 22.04 -13.68 -8.01
N VAL A 300 22.33 -13.16 -9.19
CA VAL A 300 22.08 -13.83 -10.47
C VAL A 300 23.41 -14.00 -11.19
N ASP A 301 23.82 -15.26 -11.37
CA ASP A 301 25.11 -15.60 -11.99
C ASP A 301 25.04 -15.60 -13.53
N ASP A 302 23.82 -15.64 -14.08
CA ASP A 302 23.56 -15.65 -15.51
C ASP A 302 22.33 -14.79 -15.86
N LEU A 303 22.59 -13.51 -16.17
CA LEU A 303 21.59 -12.53 -16.58
C LEU A 303 20.94 -12.89 -17.93
N SER A 304 21.48 -13.82 -18.71
CA SER A 304 20.82 -14.25 -19.95
C SER A 304 19.51 -15.01 -19.69
N LYS A 305 19.31 -15.51 -18.46
CA LYS A 305 18.04 -16.10 -18.01
C LYS A 305 16.92 -15.08 -17.81
N ILE A 306 17.27 -13.81 -17.66
CA ILE A 306 16.31 -12.70 -17.61
C ILE A 306 16.10 -12.24 -19.06
N ASP A 307 15.44 -13.09 -19.83
CA ASP A 307 15.20 -12.91 -21.26
C ASP A 307 13.87 -12.18 -21.54
N ALA A 308 13.58 -11.96 -22.82
CA ALA A 308 12.36 -11.29 -23.26
C ALA A 308 11.08 -12.04 -22.81
N LYS A 309 11.12 -13.38 -22.74
CA LYS A 309 9.97 -14.20 -22.32
C LYS A 309 9.69 -14.00 -20.83
N PHE A 310 10.72 -14.07 -19.99
CA PHE A 310 10.60 -13.76 -18.57
C PHE A 310 10.04 -12.34 -18.37
N ILE A 311 10.59 -11.35 -19.06
CA ILE A 311 10.19 -9.95 -18.91
C ILE A 311 8.74 -9.73 -19.32
N ASN A 312 8.33 -10.20 -20.51
CA ASN A 312 6.95 -10.04 -20.98
C ASN A 312 5.96 -10.78 -20.06
N SER A 313 6.31 -12.00 -19.63
CA SER A 313 5.48 -12.75 -18.69
C SER A 313 5.31 -12.03 -17.34
N ALA A 314 6.37 -11.40 -16.83
CA ALA A 314 6.33 -10.71 -15.55
C ALA A 314 5.58 -9.37 -15.63
N MET A 315 5.77 -8.61 -16.72
CA MET A 315 5.05 -7.34 -16.94
C MET A 315 3.55 -7.56 -17.13
N ASN A 316 3.15 -8.60 -17.87
CA ASN A 316 1.75 -8.92 -18.15
C ASN A 316 1.16 -9.96 -17.17
N GLY A 317 1.74 -10.11 -15.99
CA GLY A 317 1.27 -11.09 -15.00
C GLY A 317 -0.18 -10.85 -14.57
N HIS A 318 -0.60 -9.61 -14.29
CA HIS A 318 -2.00 -9.30 -14.04
C HIS A 318 -2.88 -9.59 -15.27
N SER A 319 -2.53 -9.06 -16.45
CA SER A 319 -3.35 -9.22 -17.67
C SER A 319 -3.60 -10.69 -18.01
N ASN A 320 -2.61 -11.55 -17.74
CA ASN A 320 -2.65 -12.99 -17.99
C ASN A 320 -3.14 -13.84 -16.80
N GLY A 321 -3.51 -13.23 -15.67
CA GLY A 321 -3.97 -13.96 -14.49
C GLY A 321 -2.90 -14.82 -13.81
N ALA A 322 -1.64 -14.40 -13.86
CA ALA A 322 -0.56 -15.04 -13.11
C ALA A 322 -0.81 -14.89 -11.61
N SER A 323 -0.57 -15.97 -10.87
CA SER A 323 -0.66 -15.98 -9.40
C SER A 323 0.67 -15.53 -8.77
N HIS A 324 0.64 -15.23 -7.47
CA HIS A 324 1.88 -14.98 -6.71
C HIS A 324 2.87 -16.14 -6.82
N ARG A 325 2.37 -17.39 -6.83
CA ARG A 325 3.20 -18.59 -6.95
C ARG A 325 3.92 -18.64 -8.30
N ASP A 326 3.25 -18.23 -9.37
CA ASP A 326 3.83 -18.23 -10.71
C ASP A 326 4.97 -17.21 -10.80
N ILE A 327 4.78 -16.01 -10.25
CA ILE A 327 5.84 -15.00 -10.21
C ILE A 327 7.04 -15.46 -9.35
N MET A 328 6.78 -16.04 -8.18
CA MET A 328 7.85 -16.59 -7.35
C MET A 328 8.56 -17.77 -8.03
N GLY A 329 7.84 -18.56 -8.82
CA GLY A 329 8.41 -19.61 -9.68
C GLY A 329 9.38 -19.02 -10.71
N GLN A 330 8.97 -17.97 -11.42
CA GLN A 330 9.83 -17.27 -12.38
C GLN A 330 11.09 -16.70 -11.73
N ILE A 331 10.95 -16.07 -10.55
CA ILE A 331 12.08 -15.54 -9.77
C ILE A 331 13.03 -16.67 -9.39
N ARG A 332 12.50 -17.79 -8.87
CA ARG A 332 13.30 -18.97 -8.50
C ARG A 332 14.08 -19.51 -9.69
N ASP A 333 13.48 -19.56 -10.88
CA ASP A 333 14.11 -20.11 -12.06
C ASP A 333 15.30 -19.26 -12.54
N VAL A 334 15.17 -17.93 -12.52
CA VAL A 334 16.28 -17.02 -12.91
C VAL A 334 17.38 -16.91 -11.86
N THR A 335 17.06 -17.12 -10.58
CA THR A 335 18.05 -17.12 -9.48
C THR A 335 18.67 -18.50 -9.23
N GLY A 336 18.24 -19.53 -9.96
CA GLY A 336 18.68 -20.92 -9.76
C GLY A 336 18.25 -21.50 -8.41
N GLY A 337 17.16 -21.00 -7.83
CA GLY A 337 16.62 -21.44 -6.55
C GLY A 337 17.40 -21.01 -5.32
N LYS A 338 18.40 -20.13 -5.48
CA LYS A 338 19.20 -19.62 -4.37
C LYS A 338 18.37 -18.64 -3.51
N PRO A 339 18.58 -18.63 -2.18
CA PRO A 339 17.93 -17.64 -1.32
C PRO A 339 18.45 -16.21 -1.64
N PRO A 340 17.74 -15.17 -1.18
CA PRO A 340 18.25 -13.80 -1.24
C PRO A 340 19.60 -13.70 -0.52
N VAL A 341 20.55 -12.98 -1.11
CA VAL A 341 21.83 -12.63 -0.45
C VAL A 341 21.67 -11.52 0.58
N HIS A 342 20.59 -10.74 0.47
CA HIS A 342 20.24 -9.72 1.45
C HIS A 342 18.73 -9.46 1.45
N THR A 343 18.19 -9.10 2.61
CA THR A 343 16.78 -8.73 2.76
C THR A 343 16.66 -7.42 3.54
N ILE A 344 15.95 -6.48 2.96
CA ILE A 344 15.60 -5.21 3.58
C ILE A 344 14.20 -5.34 4.15
N GLN A 345 14.12 -5.50 5.47
CA GLN A 345 12.86 -5.52 6.20
C GLN A 345 12.16 -4.17 6.09
N GLN A 346 10.97 -4.16 5.51
CA GLN A 346 10.15 -2.97 5.34
C GLN A 346 8.75 -3.25 5.85
N LYS A 347 8.17 -2.26 6.56
CA LYS A 347 6.83 -2.43 7.15
C LYS A 347 5.82 -2.89 6.12
N ASP A 348 4.91 -3.75 6.54
CA ASP A 348 3.77 -4.14 5.73
C ASP A 348 3.00 -2.95 5.22
N GLN A 349 2.54 -3.08 3.98
CA GLN A 349 1.65 -2.11 3.41
C GLN A 349 0.23 -2.49 3.79
N LYS A 350 -0.37 -1.69 4.68
CA LYS A 350 -1.72 -1.89 5.20
C LYS A 350 -2.84 -1.48 4.23
N TYR A 351 -2.49 -0.80 3.13
CA TYR A 351 -3.42 -0.21 2.18
C TYR A 351 -3.16 -0.81 0.81
N ASP A 352 -4.20 -0.95 -0.02
CA ASP A 352 -4.10 -1.46 -1.39
C ASP A 352 -3.45 -0.45 -2.38
N ASN A 353 -2.30 0.10 -2.02
CA ASN A 353 -1.47 0.99 -2.85
C ASN A 353 -0.13 0.35 -3.24
N CYS A 354 -0.12 -0.98 -3.35
CA CYS A 354 1.09 -1.77 -3.64
C CYS A 354 1.83 -1.29 -4.90
N SER A 355 1.11 -0.74 -5.89
CA SER A 355 1.68 -0.17 -7.12
C SER A 355 2.63 1.00 -6.92
N ILE A 356 2.43 1.81 -5.88
CA ILE A 356 3.41 2.84 -5.46
C ILE A 356 4.31 2.31 -4.36
N ALA A 357 3.77 1.60 -3.37
CA ALA A 357 4.52 1.20 -2.19
C ALA A 357 5.67 0.24 -2.51
N ASN A 358 5.45 -0.77 -3.34
CA ASN A 358 6.46 -1.76 -3.72
C ASN A 358 7.49 -1.14 -4.66
N THR A 359 7.05 -0.43 -5.70
CA THR A 359 7.90 0.31 -6.65
C THR A 359 8.84 1.28 -5.93
N ARG A 360 8.30 2.12 -5.04
CA ARG A 360 9.10 3.02 -4.19
C ARG A 360 10.11 2.25 -3.31
N SER A 361 9.70 1.12 -2.75
CA SER A 361 10.53 0.36 -1.82
C SER A 361 11.63 -0.44 -2.52
N ASN A 362 11.44 -0.76 -3.79
CA ASN A 362 12.42 -1.42 -4.66
C ASN A 362 13.64 -0.53 -4.94
N ILE A 363 13.45 0.79 -5.03
CA ILE A 363 14.54 1.79 -5.14
C ILE A 363 15.55 1.62 -4.00
N HIS A 364 15.11 1.28 -2.78
CA HIS A 364 16.02 1.03 -1.66
C HIS A 364 16.98 -0.14 -1.95
N GLY A 365 16.49 -1.21 -2.57
CA GLY A 365 17.35 -2.34 -2.96
C GLY A 365 18.29 -2.02 -4.12
N ILE A 366 17.85 -1.18 -5.08
CA ILE A 366 18.73 -0.68 -6.15
C ILE A 366 19.90 0.12 -5.54
N LEU A 367 19.62 1.03 -4.60
CA LEU A 367 20.64 1.82 -3.92
C LEU A 367 21.64 0.95 -3.15
N VAL A 368 21.18 -0.14 -2.50
CA VAL A 368 22.08 -1.11 -1.85
C VAL A 368 23.01 -1.77 -2.89
N CYS A 369 22.48 -2.20 -4.04
CA CYS A 369 23.30 -2.79 -5.10
C CYS A 369 24.28 -1.77 -5.71
N GLN A 370 23.87 -0.52 -5.89
CA GLN A 370 24.75 0.56 -6.34
C GLN A 370 25.88 0.83 -5.34
N LYS A 371 25.58 0.80 -4.02
CA LYS A 371 26.59 0.97 -2.98
C LYS A 371 27.61 -0.17 -2.96
N ALA A 372 27.16 -1.41 -3.15
CA ALA A 372 28.02 -2.57 -3.29
C ALA A 372 28.99 -2.41 -4.48
N LYS A 373 28.47 -1.96 -5.63
CA LYS A 373 29.28 -1.65 -6.84
C LYS A 373 30.29 -0.53 -6.58
N GLU A 374 29.88 0.57 -5.93
CA GLU A 374 30.77 1.68 -5.57
C GLU A 374 31.95 1.23 -4.70
N LYS A 375 31.71 0.30 -3.77
CA LYS A 375 32.71 -0.26 -2.87
C LYS A 375 33.53 -1.40 -3.47
N GLY A 376 33.13 -1.94 -4.63
CA GLY A 376 33.76 -3.11 -5.23
C GLY A 376 33.60 -4.38 -4.39
N VAL A 377 32.54 -4.49 -3.59
CA VAL A 377 32.25 -5.67 -2.76
C VAL A 377 30.87 -6.26 -3.08
N PRO A 378 30.64 -7.55 -2.82
CA PRO A 378 29.30 -8.13 -2.88
C PRO A 378 28.32 -7.48 -1.88
N VAL A 379 27.01 -7.53 -2.17
CA VAL A 379 25.96 -6.94 -1.31
C VAL A 379 25.99 -7.52 0.11
N ASP A 380 26.25 -8.82 0.28
CA ASP A 380 26.34 -9.50 1.59
C ASP A 380 27.62 -9.13 2.38
N LYS A 381 28.51 -8.32 1.79
CA LYS A 381 29.75 -7.80 2.40
C LYS A 381 29.70 -6.31 2.72
N LEU A 382 28.58 -5.64 2.46
CA LEU A 382 28.40 -4.25 2.89
C LEU A 382 28.37 -4.14 4.42
N GLY A 383 29.04 -3.11 4.95
CA GLY A 383 29.01 -2.81 6.38
C GLY A 383 27.72 -2.11 6.81
N GLN A 384 27.46 -2.07 8.12
CA GLN A 384 26.28 -1.41 8.67
C GLN A 384 26.24 0.09 8.31
N ASP A 385 27.39 0.77 8.33
CA ASP A 385 27.49 2.18 7.96
C ASP A 385 27.08 2.44 6.49
N ASP A 386 27.42 1.52 5.58
CA ASP A 386 27.01 1.61 4.17
C ASP A 386 25.49 1.46 4.04
N LEU A 387 24.91 0.48 4.74
CA LEU A 387 23.46 0.23 4.75
C LEU A 387 22.70 1.41 5.37
N ASP A 388 23.22 2.01 6.44
CA ASP A 388 22.60 3.17 7.09
C ASP A 388 22.69 4.43 6.23
N SER A 389 23.79 4.63 5.51
CA SER A 389 23.91 5.70 4.50
C SER A 389 22.86 5.52 3.40
N VAL A 390 22.76 4.33 2.81
CA VAL A 390 21.77 4.03 1.76
C VAL A 390 20.34 4.25 2.26
N LYS A 391 20.05 3.81 3.49
CA LYS A 391 18.75 4.00 4.14
C LYS A 391 18.44 5.49 4.36
N LYS A 392 19.43 6.32 4.68
CA LYS A 392 19.29 7.77 4.82
C LYS A 392 18.92 8.40 3.48
N ASP A 393 19.59 8.04 2.40
CA ASP A 393 19.33 8.56 1.06
C ASP A 393 17.94 8.15 0.56
N PHE A 394 17.58 6.88 0.75
CA PHE A 394 16.24 6.38 0.48
C PHE A 394 15.17 7.16 1.27
N LYS A 395 15.37 7.37 2.58
CA LYS A 395 14.43 8.13 3.41
C LYS A 395 14.29 9.57 2.93
N LYS A 396 15.39 10.23 2.53
CA LYS A 396 15.38 11.59 1.97
C LYS A 396 14.50 11.65 0.72
N PHE A 397 14.70 10.75 -0.23
CA PHE A 397 13.83 10.63 -1.41
C PHE A 397 12.35 10.48 -1.03
N THR A 398 12.01 9.55 -0.13
CA THR A 398 10.60 9.37 0.26
C THR A 398 10.00 10.57 0.99
N LYS A 399 10.82 11.36 1.70
CA LYS A 399 10.39 12.59 2.37
C LYS A 399 10.13 13.68 1.34
N ASP A 400 11.00 13.83 0.35
CA ASP A 400 10.88 14.85 -0.69
C ASP A 400 9.68 14.56 -1.60
N MET A 401 9.47 13.29 -2.00
CA MET A 401 8.27 12.86 -2.73
C MET A 401 6.97 13.23 -2.00
N ARG A 402 6.90 13.00 -0.67
CA ARG A 402 5.72 13.40 0.14
C ARG A 402 5.59 14.91 0.23
N THR A 403 6.70 15.61 0.50
CA THR A 403 6.73 17.06 0.62
C THR A 403 6.22 17.72 -0.65
N ASP A 404 6.67 17.26 -1.80
CA ASP A 404 6.25 17.74 -3.11
C ASP A 404 4.77 17.48 -3.36
N LYS A 405 4.28 16.28 -3.03
CA LYS A 405 2.87 15.95 -3.20
C LYS A 405 1.96 16.78 -2.28
N VAL A 406 2.41 17.10 -1.06
CA VAL A 406 1.68 18.03 -0.17
C VAL A 406 1.67 19.44 -0.75
N LYS A 407 2.81 19.94 -1.27
CA LYS A 407 2.86 21.25 -1.93
C LYS A 407 1.93 21.31 -3.15
N GLN A 408 1.88 20.25 -3.96
CA GLN A 408 0.94 20.14 -5.07
C GLN A 408 -0.51 20.18 -4.59
N LEU A 409 -0.85 19.50 -3.50
CA LEU A 409 -2.19 19.55 -2.91
C LEU A 409 -2.53 20.95 -2.39
N THR A 410 -1.59 21.62 -1.71
CA THR A 410 -1.74 23.00 -1.25
C THR A 410 -2.03 23.95 -2.43
N GLU A 411 -1.30 23.81 -3.53
CA GLU A 411 -1.50 24.65 -4.72
C GLU A 411 -2.82 24.35 -5.43
N ALA A 412 -3.17 23.07 -5.57
CA ALA A 412 -4.46 22.67 -6.14
C ALA A 412 -5.64 23.22 -5.33
N LEU A 413 -5.54 23.24 -3.99
CA LEU A 413 -6.54 23.83 -3.11
C LEU A 413 -6.66 25.35 -3.24
N LYS A 414 -5.55 26.05 -3.45
CA LYS A 414 -5.60 27.50 -3.70
C LYS A 414 -6.28 27.81 -5.03
N ASN A 415 -6.02 27.01 -6.04
CA ASN A 415 -6.59 27.19 -7.37
C ASN A 415 -8.05 26.75 -7.45
N ASN A 416 -8.45 25.73 -6.69
CA ASN A 416 -9.80 25.17 -6.67
C ASN A 416 -10.34 25.03 -5.23
N PRO A 417 -10.60 26.14 -4.53
CA PRO A 417 -10.88 26.13 -3.09
C PRO A 417 -12.19 25.44 -2.70
N GLN A 418 -13.14 25.34 -3.63
CA GLN A 418 -14.46 24.72 -3.44
C GLN A 418 -14.49 23.22 -3.80
N ASP A 419 -13.37 22.66 -4.25
CA ASP A 419 -13.29 21.24 -4.57
C ASP A 419 -13.34 20.40 -3.28
N ALA A 420 -14.44 19.69 -3.09
CA ALA A 420 -14.66 18.92 -1.87
C ALA A 420 -13.69 17.75 -1.71
N ASP A 421 -13.22 17.15 -2.81
CA ASP A 421 -12.27 16.04 -2.73
C ASP A 421 -10.89 16.53 -2.31
N LEU A 422 -10.43 17.66 -2.86
CA LEU A 422 -9.17 18.29 -2.41
C LEU A 422 -9.26 18.70 -0.93
N ASN A 423 -10.39 19.26 -0.51
CA ASN A 423 -10.61 19.63 0.90
C ASN A 423 -10.57 18.39 1.82
N ASN A 424 -11.19 17.28 1.40
CA ASN A 424 -11.20 16.04 2.17
C ASN A 424 -9.81 15.41 2.22
N LEU A 425 -9.08 15.36 1.10
CA LEU A 425 -7.68 14.91 1.06
C LEU A 425 -6.81 15.69 2.05
N ALA A 426 -6.94 17.02 2.09
CA ALA A 426 -6.18 17.84 3.03
C ALA A 426 -6.55 17.54 4.48
N LYS A 427 -7.84 17.47 4.81
CA LYS A 427 -8.31 17.13 6.16
C LYS A 427 -7.79 15.77 6.61
N GLU A 428 -7.93 14.74 5.78
CA GLU A 428 -7.44 13.40 6.09
C GLU A 428 -5.93 13.32 6.22
N TYR A 429 -5.17 14.07 5.39
CA TYR A 429 -3.73 14.17 5.56
C TYR A 429 -3.34 14.79 6.91
N LEU A 430 -4.01 15.88 7.30
CA LEU A 430 -3.71 16.62 8.52
C LEU A 430 -4.01 15.82 9.80
N LYS A 431 -4.93 14.85 9.77
CA LYS A 431 -5.17 13.93 10.90
C LYS A 431 -4.00 12.99 11.19
N LYS A 432 -3.10 12.77 10.23
CA LYS A 432 -1.99 11.81 10.36
C LYS A 432 -0.77 12.45 11.02
N PRO A 433 0.07 11.68 11.74
CA PRO A 433 1.37 12.15 12.21
C PRO A 433 2.21 12.68 11.05
N SER A 434 2.74 13.91 11.19
CA SER A 434 3.43 14.58 10.09
C SER A 434 4.71 13.85 9.68
N LYS A 435 4.90 13.66 8.37
CA LYS A 435 6.14 13.16 7.76
C LYS A 435 6.84 14.22 6.90
N VAL A 436 6.34 15.45 6.95
CA VAL A 436 6.87 16.64 6.25
C VAL A 436 7.22 17.71 7.27
N SER A 437 7.94 18.76 6.87
CA SER A 437 8.24 19.89 7.76
C SER A 437 6.98 20.63 8.21
N ASN A 438 7.06 21.31 9.36
CA ASN A 438 5.95 22.10 9.90
C ASN A 438 5.51 23.18 8.91
N ASP A 439 6.43 23.90 8.28
CA ASP A 439 6.09 24.95 7.30
C ASP A 439 5.23 24.45 6.14
N VAL A 440 5.53 23.25 5.63
CA VAL A 440 4.76 22.63 4.53
C VAL A 440 3.37 22.24 5.02
N ARG A 441 3.29 21.74 6.25
CA ARG A 441 2.02 21.38 6.88
C ARG A 441 1.15 22.61 7.17
N GLU A 442 1.73 23.65 7.76
CA GLU A 442 1.07 24.93 8.04
C GLU A 442 0.58 25.60 6.75
N SER A 443 1.35 25.49 5.66
CA SER A 443 0.92 26.01 4.35
C SER A 443 -0.35 25.32 3.85
N LEU A 444 -0.49 24.00 4.07
CA LEU A 444 -1.71 23.26 3.75
C LEU A 444 -2.87 23.65 4.67
N GLU A 445 -2.61 23.79 5.98
CA GLU A 445 -3.62 24.23 6.97
C GLU A 445 -4.16 25.63 6.64
N LYS A 446 -3.28 26.57 6.26
CA LYS A 446 -3.67 27.91 5.81
C LYS A 446 -4.53 27.86 4.55
N ALA A 447 -4.11 27.13 3.52
CA ALA A 447 -4.89 26.98 2.29
C ALA A 447 -6.29 26.40 2.57
N LEU A 448 -6.39 25.40 3.44
CA LEU A 448 -7.67 24.81 3.85
C LEU A 448 -8.56 25.79 4.64
N SER A 449 -7.96 26.63 5.49
CA SER A 449 -8.69 27.55 6.38
C SER A 449 -9.19 28.80 5.66
N SER A 450 -8.42 29.35 4.73
CA SER A 450 -8.83 30.47 3.87
C SER A 450 -10.08 30.13 3.03
N ASN A 451 -10.30 28.84 2.74
CA ASN A 451 -11.46 28.35 2.00
C ASN A 451 -12.72 28.29 2.88
N ALA A 452 -12.58 28.03 4.19
CA ALA A 452 -13.69 28.04 5.13
C ALA A 452 -14.25 29.47 5.34
N GLN A 453 -13.38 30.48 5.35
CA GLN A 453 -13.76 31.88 5.55
C GLN A 453 -14.40 32.52 4.31
N SER A 454 -13.91 32.20 3.11
CA SER A 454 -14.49 32.70 1.85
C SER A 454 -15.88 32.12 1.56
N SER A 455 -16.17 30.90 2.04
CA SER A 455 -17.49 30.27 1.90
C SER A 455 -18.56 30.90 2.83
N GLN A 456 -18.15 31.47 3.97
CA GLN A 456 -19.05 32.20 4.88
C GLN A 456 -19.40 33.60 4.36
N GLN A 457 -18.44 34.32 3.77
CA GLN A 457 -18.69 35.66 3.20
C GLN A 457 -19.63 35.65 1.97
N VAL A 458 -19.64 34.57 1.18
CA VAL A 458 -20.55 34.45 0.02
C VAL A 458 -21.99 34.12 0.45
N GLN A 459 -22.20 33.48 1.62
CA GLN A 459 -23.54 33.26 2.16
C GLN A 459 -24.15 34.53 2.77
N GLU A 460 -23.33 35.41 3.36
CA GLU A 460 -23.80 36.70 3.92
C GLU A 460 -24.12 37.76 2.86
N GLN A 461 -23.64 37.59 1.62
CA GLN A 461 -23.88 38.54 0.52
C GLN A 461 -25.03 38.16 -0.43
N ARG A 462 -25.86 37.14 -0.12
CA ARG A 462 -27.12 36.95 -0.88
C ARG A 462 -28.12 38.05 -0.47
N PRO A 463 -28.46 39.01 -1.35
CA PRO A 463 -29.52 39.96 -1.03
C PRO A 463 -30.82 39.19 -0.86
N MET A 464 -31.50 39.41 0.27
CA MET A 464 -32.91 39.05 0.43
C MET A 464 -33.69 39.70 -0.71
N THR A 465 -34.05 38.92 -1.72
CA THR A 465 -35.06 39.34 -2.68
C THR A 465 -36.37 39.41 -1.92
N LEU A 466 -36.75 40.64 -1.56
CA LEU A 466 -38.08 40.99 -1.08
C LEU A 466 -39.12 40.51 -2.11
N SER A 467 -39.77 39.39 -1.82
CA SER A 467 -41.05 39.09 -2.43
C SER A 467 -42.11 39.89 -1.69
N LYS A 468 -42.54 41.00 -2.29
CA LYS A 468 -43.83 41.60 -2.00
C LYS A 468 -44.89 40.87 -2.83
N MET A 469 -45.79 40.17 -2.17
CA MET A 469 -47.23 40.23 -2.41
C MET A 469 -47.95 40.12 -1.08
#